data_AF-A0A2D6MCX5-F1
#
_entry.id   AF-A0A2D6MCX5-F1
#
_cell.length_a   1.000
_cell.length_b   1.000
_cell.length_c   1.000
_cell.angle_alpha   90.00
_cell.angle_beta   90.00
_cell.angle_gamma   90.00
#
_symmetry.space_group_name_H-M   'P 1'
#
loop_
_entity.id
_entity.type
_entity.pdbx_description
1 polymer ?
#
loop_
_entity_poly.entity_id
_entity_poly.type
_entity_poly.pdbx_seq_one_letter_code
_entity_poly.pdbx_strand_id
1 'polypeptide(L)'
;MSTMTETLKHEEALFIPSENGTAERDEYIPKVAGEYLGHITDARSLTREFTKDNRTFKARIFNFKVHVAPENRTQAYTITSKEGTTKQITGEHYVGWDIVSDGIFRFLEPTDTDKFESNAEGNKRYLMFCQSIGMEIQTEDRTINGKTVRVQLLPDVKETDLNGTPVTAVVGRGKDWINEKGETVPSYRCKFTKLWTDGKQLETTTHDLPF
;
A
#
# COMPACT_ATOMS: atom_id res chain seq x y z
N MET A 1 28.83 54.56 -15.04
CA MET A 1 28.71 53.12 -15.33
C MET A 1 27.33 52.70 -14.87
N SER A 2 26.46 52.32 -15.81
CA SER A 2 25.03 52.12 -15.61
C SER A 2 24.77 50.71 -15.10
N THR A 3 24.13 50.55 -13.95
CA THR A 3 23.51 49.29 -13.52
C THR A 3 22.24 49.09 -14.34
N MET A 4 22.29 48.18 -15.32
CA MET A 4 21.09 47.72 -16.01
C MET A 4 20.29 46.83 -15.05
N THR A 5 19.26 47.39 -14.43
CA THR A 5 18.20 46.62 -13.77
C THR A 5 17.22 46.19 -14.86
N GLU A 6 17.42 45.02 -15.44
CA GLU A 6 16.45 44.43 -16.38
C GLU A 6 15.13 44.19 -15.65
N THR A 7 14.05 44.77 -16.18
CA THR A 7 12.72 44.68 -15.60
C THR A 7 12.03 43.44 -16.18
N LEU A 8 12.08 42.32 -15.46
CA LEU A 8 11.31 41.12 -15.81
C LEU A 8 9.82 41.44 -15.79
N LYS A 9 9.07 41.01 -16.81
CA LYS A 9 7.60 41.14 -16.84
C LYS A 9 6.95 39.97 -16.09
N HIS A 10 5.76 40.21 -15.54
CA HIS A 10 5.04 39.34 -14.60
C HIS A 10 4.69 37.92 -15.11
N GLU A 11 4.90 37.65 -16.40
CA GLU A 11 4.60 36.36 -17.06
C GLU A 11 5.82 35.72 -17.75
N GLU A 12 7.04 36.24 -17.51
CA GLU A 12 8.26 35.68 -18.10
C GLU A 12 8.78 34.49 -17.27
N ALA A 13 8.93 33.34 -17.91
CA ALA A 13 9.59 32.17 -17.34
C ALA A 13 11.01 32.04 -17.91
N LEU A 14 12.01 32.08 -17.04
CA LEU A 14 13.42 31.92 -17.42
C LEU A 14 13.84 30.47 -17.27
N PHE A 15 14.47 29.92 -18.31
CA PHE A 15 15.21 28.67 -18.24
C PHE A 15 16.70 29.01 -18.19
N ILE A 16 17.39 28.62 -17.11
CA ILE A 16 18.85 28.73 -17.01
C ILE A 16 19.44 27.38 -17.38
N PRO A 17 20.10 27.24 -18.55
CA PRO A 17 20.82 26.01 -18.87
C PRO A 17 22.06 25.91 -17.97
N SER A 18 22.20 24.82 -17.21
CA SER A 18 23.45 24.54 -16.51
C SER A 18 24.50 24.03 -17.51
N GLU A 19 25.67 24.67 -17.60
CA GLU A 19 26.73 24.35 -18.59
C GLU A 19 27.44 23.00 -18.40
N ASN A 20 27.00 22.11 -17.50
CA ASN A 20 27.57 20.76 -17.35
C ASN A 20 26.48 19.69 -17.14
N GLY A 21 25.53 19.62 -18.08
CA GLY A 21 24.39 18.70 -18.03
C GLY A 21 24.72 17.23 -18.35
N THR A 22 25.73 16.63 -17.71
CA THR A 22 25.67 15.20 -17.41
C THR A 22 25.18 15.09 -15.97
N ALA A 23 23.85 15.16 -15.78
CA ALA A 23 23.28 14.72 -14.52
C ALA A 23 23.83 13.32 -14.25
N GLU A 24 24.58 13.16 -13.15
CA GLU A 24 24.92 11.84 -12.66
C GLU A 24 23.60 11.07 -12.59
N ARG A 25 23.47 10.01 -13.39
CA ARG A 25 22.29 9.16 -13.31
C ARG A 25 22.35 8.53 -11.93
N ASP A 26 21.40 8.90 -11.07
CA ASP A 26 21.23 8.25 -9.78
C ASP A 26 21.36 6.74 -9.94
N GLU A 27 22.19 6.11 -9.10
CA GLU A 27 22.38 4.66 -9.11
C GLU A 27 21.00 4.00 -9.02
N TYR A 28 20.67 3.15 -10.00
CA TYR A 28 19.38 2.46 -9.99
C TYR A 28 19.30 1.51 -8.80
N ILE A 29 18.43 1.83 -7.84
CA ILE A 29 18.15 0.97 -6.69
C ILE A 29 16.91 0.11 -6.97
N PRO A 30 17.04 -1.23 -7.07
CA PRO A 30 15.90 -2.10 -7.30
C PRO A 30 14.96 -2.15 -6.08
N LYS A 31 13.68 -2.46 -6.34
CA LYS A 31 12.74 -2.83 -5.27
C LYS A 31 13.16 -4.18 -4.67
N VAL A 32 13.04 -4.32 -3.35
CA VAL A 32 13.35 -5.57 -2.63
C VAL A 32 12.23 -5.97 -1.68
N ALA A 33 12.28 -7.21 -1.22
CA ALA A 33 11.41 -7.67 -0.16
C ALA A 33 11.90 -7.12 1.19
N GLY A 34 10.97 -6.90 2.12
CA GLY A 34 11.29 -6.36 3.43
C GLY A 34 10.10 -5.73 4.11
N GLU A 35 10.37 -5.11 5.26
CA GLU A 35 9.38 -4.37 6.03
C GLU A 35 9.62 -2.88 5.81
N TYR A 36 8.58 -2.15 5.41
CA TYR A 36 8.65 -0.74 5.05
C TYR A 36 7.71 0.05 5.93
N LEU A 37 8.23 1.08 6.61
CA LEU A 37 7.42 2.01 7.39
C LEU A 37 6.75 3.00 6.44
N GLY A 38 5.44 3.18 6.56
CA GLY A 38 4.70 4.02 5.64
C GLY A 38 3.28 4.31 6.08
N HIS A 39 2.58 5.04 5.22
CA HIS A 39 1.18 5.42 5.40
C HIS A 39 0.34 4.83 4.28
N ILE A 40 -0.84 4.34 4.62
CA ILE A 40 -1.81 3.92 3.62
C ILE A 40 -2.28 5.16 2.83
N THR A 41 -2.27 5.06 1.50
CA THR A 41 -2.72 6.10 0.57
C THR A 41 -3.52 5.50 -0.57
N ASP A 42 -4.30 6.33 -1.27
CA ASP A 42 -5.11 5.92 -2.43
C ASP A 42 -5.99 4.69 -2.14
N ALA A 43 -6.57 4.65 -0.94
CA ALA A 43 -7.47 3.57 -0.54
C ALA A 43 -8.78 3.63 -1.35
N ARG A 44 -9.14 2.48 -1.93
CA ARG A 44 -10.34 2.27 -2.75
C ARG A 44 -10.94 0.93 -2.39
N SER A 45 -12.27 0.84 -2.32
CA SER A 45 -12.93 -0.45 -2.25
C SER A 45 -13.87 -0.69 -3.43
N LEU A 46 -14.07 -1.97 -3.75
CA LEU A 46 -15.07 -2.41 -4.70
C LEU A 46 -15.71 -3.70 -4.21
N THR A 47 -17.00 -3.87 -4.43
CA THR A 47 -17.70 -5.12 -4.10
C THR A 47 -17.82 -5.97 -5.35
N ARG A 48 -17.44 -7.25 -5.26
CA ARG A 48 -17.54 -8.21 -6.35
C ARG A 48 -18.09 -9.55 -5.89
N GLU A 49 -18.89 -10.13 -6.75
CA GLU A 49 -19.26 -11.54 -6.71
C GLU A 49 -18.34 -12.32 -7.64
N PHE A 50 -17.89 -13.49 -7.22
CA PHE A 50 -17.05 -14.36 -8.02
C PHE A 50 -17.28 -15.83 -7.68
N THR A 51 -17.10 -16.70 -8.67
CA THR A 51 -17.25 -18.15 -8.51
C THR A 51 -15.88 -18.81 -8.40
N LYS A 52 -15.72 -19.64 -7.38
CA LYS A 52 -14.54 -20.48 -7.17
C LYS A 52 -15.00 -21.85 -6.72
N ASP A 53 -14.48 -22.92 -7.33
CA ASP A 53 -14.82 -24.31 -6.98
C ASP A 53 -16.34 -24.57 -7.02
N ASN A 54 -17.04 -24.04 -8.04
CA ASN A 54 -18.50 -24.06 -8.22
C ASN A 54 -19.33 -23.38 -7.12
N ARG A 55 -18.70 -22.60 -6.24
CA ARG A 55 -19.35 -21.84 -5.17
C ARG A 55 -19.23 -20.35 -5.47
N THR A 56 -20.31 -19.61 -5.31
CA THR A 56 -20.33 -18.16 -5.54
C THR A 56 -20.12 -17.44 -4.22
N PHE A 57 -19.17 -16.51 -4.17
CA PHE A 57 -18.86 -15.71 -3.00
C PHE A 57 -18.98 -14.23 -3.32
N LYS A 58 -19.25 -13.41 -2.30
CA LYS A 58 -19.26 -11.96 -2.41
C LYS A 58 -18.24 -11.36 -1.45
N ALA A 59 -17.42 -10.45 -1.96
CA ALA A 59 -16.42 -9.77 -1.15
C ALA A 59 -16.35 -8.27 -1.47
N ARG A 60 -16.13 -7.46 -0.44
CA ARG A 60 -15.59 -6.10 -0.59
C ARG A 60 -14.06 -6.20 -0.60
N ILE A 61 -13.45 -5.72 -1.67
CA ILE A 61 -12.01 -5.80 -1.91
C ILE A 61 -11.44 -4.40 -1.72
N PHE A 62 -10.56 -4.25 -0.73
CA PHE A 62 -9.84 -3.02 -0.45
C PHE A 62 -8.49 -3.05 -1.18
N ASN A 63 -8.26 -2.07 -2.04
CA ASN A 63 -6.98 -1.82 -2.69
C ASN A 63 -6.45 -0.48 -2.21
N PHE A 64 -5.17 -0.47 -1.87
CA PHE A 64 -4.48 0.74 -1.43
C PHE A 64 -3.01 0.68 -1.82
N LYS A 65 -2.33 1.81 -1.67
CA LYS A 65 -0.88 1.92 -1.71
C LYS A 65 -0.36 2.18 -0.30
N VAL A 66 0.89 1.82 -0.07
CA VAL A 66 1.64 2.31 1.10
C VAL A 66 2.71 3.25 0.58
N HIS A 67 2.62 4.51 0.99
CA HIS A 67 3.62 5.52 0.74
C HIS A 67 4.71 5.41 1.81
N VAL A 68 5.95 5.14 1.40
CA VAL A 68 7.06 4.91 2.35
C VAL A 68 7.44 6.23 3.05
N ALA A 69 7.36 6.22 4.38
CA ALA A 69 7.52 7.39 5.22
C ALA A 69 9.01 7.75 5.43
N PRO A 70 9.34 9.01 5.79
CA PRO A 70 10.71 9.42 6.10
C PRO A 70 11.39 8.60 7.21
N GLU A 71 10.62 8.09 8.16
CA GLU A 71 11.10 7.21 9.25
C GLU A 71 11.71 5.91 8.72
N ASN A 72 11.40 5.53 7.48
CA ASN A 72 12.01 4.37 6.83
C ASN A 72 13.52 4.54 6.58
N ARG A 73 14.09 5.76 6.67
CA ARG A 73 15.53 6.02 6.50
C ARG A 73 16.40 5.17 7.43
N THR A 74 15.91 4.84 8.62
CA THR A 74 16.65 4.05 9.61
C THR A 74 16.59 2.54 9.36
N GLN A 75 15.77 2.09 8.40
CA GLN A 75 15.70 0.67 8.03
C GLN A 75 16.89 0.29 7.14
N ALA A 76 17.25 -0.99 7.18
CA ALA A 76 18.29 -1.57 6.33
C ALA A 76 17.69 -2.68 5.47
N TYR A 77 18.11 -2.73 4.21
CA TYR A 77 17.63 -3.71 3.24
C TYR A 77 18.79 -4.38 2.53
N THR A 78 18.60 -5.67 2.22
CA THR A 78 19.57 -6.46 1.47
C THR A 78 19.14 -6.55 0.01
N ILE A 79 19.98 -6.06 -0.88
CA ILE A 79 19.85 -6.28 -2.33
C ILE A 79 20.76 -7.43 -2.72
N THR A 80 20.22 -8.37 -3.50
CA THR A 80 21.02 -9.40 -4.17
C THR A 80 21.17 -9.03 -5.64
N SER A 81 22.41 -8.88 -6.10
CA SER A 81 22.72 -8.62 -7.51
C SER A 81 22.44 -9.85 -8.39
N LYS A 82 22.49 -9.68 -9.72
CA LYS A 82 22.30 -10.80 -10.65
C LYS A 82 23.38 -11.88 -10.50
N GLU A 83 24.56 -11.48 -10.04
CA GLU A 83 25.73 -12.32 -9.78
C GLU A 83 25.69 -12.99 -8.39
N GLY A 84 24.61 -12.77 -7.62
CA GLY A 84 24.43 -13.37 -6.29
C GLY A 84 25.15 -12.64 -5.16
N THR A 85 25.79 -11.50 -5.43
CA THR A 85 26.44 -10.70 -4.39
C THR A 85 25.39 -9.92 -3.62
N THR A 86 25.50 -9.86 -2.29
CA THR A 86 24.58 -9.09 -1.45
C THR A 86 25.21 -7.74 -1.06
N LYS A 87 24.41 -6.68 -1.13
CA LYS A 87 24.75 -5.32 -0.67
C LYS A 87 23.69 -4.87 0.32
N GLN A 88 24.12 -4.35 1.47
CA GLN A 88 23.22 -3.65 2.38
C GLN A 88 23.05 -2.21 1.89
N ILE A 89 21.81 -1.74 1.91
CA ILE A 89 21.48 -0.34 1.63
C ILE A 89 20.55 0.20 2.72
N THR A 90 20.54 1.52 2.84
CA THR A 90 19.64 2.21 3.75
C THR A 90 18.24 2.34 3.14
N GLY A 91 17.23 2.46 4.00
CA GLY A 91 15.85 2.67 3.59
C GLY A 91 15.56 4.04 3.01
N GLU A 92 16.54 4.95 3.04
CA GLU A 92 16.45 6.30 2.46
C GLU A 92 16.11 6.26 0.97
N HIS A 93 16.69 5.31 0.22
CA HIS A 93 16.43 5.13 -1.21
C HIS A 93 14.97 4.77 -1.53
N TYR A 94 14.21 4.34 -0.54
CA TYR A 94 12.83 3.91 -0.70
C TYR A 94 11.82 4.92 -0.18
N VAL A 95 12.25 5.98 0.50
CA VAL A 95 11.35 7.05 0.98
C VAL A 95 10.62 7.68 -0.21
N GLY A 96 9.32 7.92 -0.04
CA GLY A 96 8.48 8.49 -1.08
C GLY A 96 7.97 7.49 -2.12
N TRP A 97 8.36 6.21 -2.03
CA TRP A 97 7.86 5.20 -2.95
C TRP A 97 6.43 4.78 -2.62
N ASP A 98 5.65 4.55 -3.67
CA ASP A 98 4.34 3.92 -3.57
C ASP A 98 4.44 2.40 -3.77
N ILE A 99 3.95 1.65 -2.80
CA ILE A 99 3.89 0.19 -2.83
C ILE A 99 2.44 -0.28 -2.92
N VAL A 100 2.07 -0.88 -4.05
CA VAL A 100 0.71 -1.37 -4.29
C VAL A 100 0.45 -2.64 -3.48
N SER A 101 -0.71 -2.73 -2.83
CA SER A 101 -1.16 -3.92 -2.11
C SER A 101 -1.64 -5.06 -3.03
N ASP A 102 -1.64 -6.29 -2.51
CA ASP A 102 -2.26 -7.47 -3.15
C ASP A 102 -3.80 -7.47 -3.06
N GLY A 103 -4.40 -6.48 -2.41
CA GLY A 103 -5.83 -6.39 -2.13
C GLY A 103 -6.23 -7.18 -0.87
N ILE A 104 -7.07 -6.58 -0.03
CA ILE A 104 -7.62 -7.21 1.17
C ILE A 104 -9.09 -7.52 0.94
N PHE A 105 -9.45 -8.80 1.11
CA PHE A 105 -10.80 -9.29 0.86
C PHE A 105 -11.56 -9.39 2.17
N ARG A 106 -12.69 -8.69 2.26
CA ARG A 106 -13.73 -8.90 3.26
C ARG A 106 -14.88 -9.66 2.61
N PHE A 107 -14.97 -10.94 2.87
CA PHE A 107 -16.12 -11.77 2.49
C PHE A 107 -17.34 -11.35 3.28
N LEU A 108 -18.44 -11.15 2.56
CA LEU A 108 -19.72 -10.75 3.13
C LEU A 108 -20.49 -12.01 3.55
N GLU A 109 -21.35 -11.85 4.56
CA GLU A 109 -22.29 -12.89 4.96
C GLU A 109 -23.60 -12.74 4.17
N PRO A 110 -24.15 -13.82 3.60
CA PRO A 110 -25.39 -13.75 2.83
C PRO A 110 -26.62 -13.57 3.73
N THR A 111 -27.65 -12.95 3.18
CA THR A 111 -29.02 -12.95 3.71
C THR A 111 -29.86 -14.04 3.01
N ASP A 112 -31.07 -14.29 3.50
CA ASP A 112 -32.01 -15.26 2.91
C ASP A 112 -32.35 -14.98 1.43
N THR A 113 -32.07 -13.78 0.94
CA THR A 113 -32.35 -13.35 -0.44
C THR A 113 -31.14 -13.42 -1.37
N ASP A 114 -29.94 -13.67 -0.83
CA ASP A 114 -28.70 -13.68 -1.59
C ASP A 114 -28.42 -15.04 -2.26
N LYS A 115 -27.71 -15.00 -3.39
CA LYS A 115 -27.34 -16.19 -4.17
C LYS A 115 -25.90 -16.66 -3.95
N PHE A 116 -25.16 -15.99 -3.08
CA PHE A 116 -23.79 -16.32 -2.74
C PHE A 116 -23.72 -17.02 -1.38
N GLU A 117 -22.63 -17.73 -1.14
CA GLU A 117 -22.40 -18.48 0.08
C GLU A 117 -21.49 -17.72 1.06
N SER A 118 -21.64 -18.03 2.35
CA SER A 118 -20.72 -17.55 3.38
C SER A 118 -19.30 -18.10 3.15
N ASN A 119 -18.31 -17.25 3.41
CA ASN A 119 -16.90 -17.62 3.47
C ASN A 119 -16.20 -16.91 4.64
N ALA A 120 -16.76 -17.08 5.85
CA ALA A 120 -16.24 -16.48 7.07
C ALA A 120 -14.75 -16.81 7.32
N GLU A 121 -14.30 -18.04 7.01
CA GLU A 121 -12.89 -18.45 7.16
C GLU A 121 -11.94 -17.64 6.26
N GLY A 122 -12.43 -17.20 5.09
CA GLY A 122 -11.70 -16.33 4.16
C GLY A 122 -11.37 -14.94 4.74
N ASN A 123 -12.03 -14.53 5.83
CA ASN A 123 -11.84 -13.22 6.44
C ASN A 123 -10.60 -13.11 7.34
N LYS A 124 -9.80 -14.17 7.52
CA LYS A 124 -8.58 -14.12 8.35
C LYS A 124 -7.65 -12.95 7.97
N ARG A 125 -7.45 -12.69 6.68
CA ARG A 125 -6.61 -11.56 6.24
C ARG A 125 -7.22 -10.20 6.54
N TYR A 126 -8.55 -10.08 6.45
CA TYR A 126 -9.24 -8.85 6.81
C TYR A 126 -9.18 -8.57 8.31
N LEU A 127 -9.32 -9.61 9.15
CA LEU A 127 -9.10 -9.50 10.58
C LEU A 127 -7.70 -8.98 10.91
N MET A 128 -6.66 -9.59 10.34
CA MET A 128 -5.28 -9.14 10.53
C MET A 128 -5.07 -7.69 10.05
N PHE A 129 -5.73 -7.32 8.94
CA PHE A 129 -5.68 -5.95 8.44
C PHE A 129 -6.31 -4.96 9.42
N CYS A 130 -7.51 -5.24 9.94
CA CYS A 130 -8.17 -4.40 10.93
C CYS A 130 -7.29 -4.20 12.19
N GLN A 131 -6.67 -5.29 12.66
CA GLN A 131 -5.71 -5.21 13.77
C GLN A 131 -4.47 -4.38 13.43
N SER A 132 -3.97 -4.48 12.19
CA SER A 132 -2.78 -3.73 11.75
C SER A 132 -3.02 -2.23 11.66
N ILE A 133 -4.26 -1.79 11.49
CA ILE A 133 -4.66 -0.38 11.48
C ILE A 133 -5.18 0.08 12.85
N GLY A 134 -4.98 -0.72 13.90
CA GLY A 134 -5.33 -0.36 15.27
C GLY A 134 -6.81 -0.45 15.62
N MET A 135 -7.63 -1.12 14.81
CA MET A 135 -9.05 -1.29 15.13
C MET A 135 -9.29 -2.36 16.19
N GLU A 136 -10.17 -2.04 17.14
CA GLU A 136 -10.66 -3.00 18.12
C GLU A 136 -11.61 -4.02 17.48
N ILE A 137 -11.39 -5.30 17.80
CA ILE A 137 -12.22 -6.40 17.28
C ILE A 137 -13.10 -6.90 18.41
N GLN A 138 -14.40 -6.62 18.30
CA GLN A 138 -15.37 -7.10 19.27
C GLN A 138 -15.55 -8.62 19.14
N THR A 139 -15.76 -9.28 20.27
CA THR A 139 -16.12 -10.70 20.33
C THR A 139 -17.48 -10.87 20.96
N GLU A 140 -18.32 -11.71 20.38
CA GLU A 140 -19.63 -12.06 20.93
C GLU A 140 -19.90 -13.55 20.82
N ASP A 141 -20.77 -14.07 21.68
CA ASP A 141 -21.21 -15.45 21.61
C ASP A 141 -22.44 -15.55 20.71
N ARG A 142 -22.37 -16.36 19.65
CA ARG A 142 -23.50 -16.66 18.77
C ARG A 142 -23.83 -18.13 18.77
N THR A 143 -25.12 -18.44 18.78
CA THR A 143 -25.60 -19.80 18.56
C THR A 143 -25.65 -20.07 17.06
N ILE A 144 -24.73 -20.91 16.57
CA ILE A 144 -24.67 -21.36 15.18
C ILE A 144 -24.88 -22.88 15.18
N ASN A 145 -25.91 -23.36 14.48
CA ASN A 145 -26.27 -24.79 14.42
C ASN A 145 -26.44 -25.44 15.81
N GLY A 146 -27.06 -24.73 16.76
CA GLY A 146 -27.32 -25.23 18.12
C GLY A 146 -26.10 -25.30 19.05
N LYS A 147 -24.93 -24.80 18.60
CA LYS A 147 -23.73 -24.64 19.43
C LYS A 147 -23.44 -23.16 19.62
N THR A 148 -23.17 -22.75 20.86
CA THR A 148 -22.65 -21.42 21.17
C THR A 148 -21.18 -21.36 20.75
N VAL A 149 -20.87 -20.47 19.82
CA VAL A 149 -19.52 -20.23 19.31
C VAL A 149 -19.19 -18.76 19.52
N ARG A 150 -18.00 -18.49 20.08
CA ARG A 150 -17.47 -17.14 20.20
C ARG A 150 -16.97 -16.67 18.83
N VAL A 151 -17.59 -15.64 18.29
CA VAL A 151 -17.27 -15.07 16.98
C VAL A 151 -16.62 -13.70 17.12
N GLN A 152 -15.80 -13.32 16.13
CA GLN A 152 -15.20 -11.99 16.03
C GLN A 152 -16.00 -11.14 15.04
N LEU A 153 -16.50 -10.00 15.49
CA LEU A 153 -17.19 -9.04 14.65
C LEU A 153 -16.17 -8.16 13.94
N LEU A 154 -16.08 -8.34 12.62
CA LEU A 154 -15.13 -7.60 11.80
C LEU A 154 -15.72 -6.22 11.44
N PRO A 155 -15.02 -5.13 11.78
CA PRO A 155 -15.54 -3.77 11.60
C PRO A 155 -15.81 -3.45 10.13
N ASP A 156 -16.68 -2.48 9.88
CA ASP A 156 -16.91 -1.94 8.54
C ASP A 156 -15.94 -0.79 8.25
N VAL A 157 -14.76 -1.14 7.71
CA VAL A 157 -13.74 -0.16 7.35
C VAL A 157 -14.15 0.64 6.11
N LYS A 158 -14.07 1.97 6.19
CA LYS A 158 -14.24 2.88 5.05
C LYS A 158 -12.89 3.36 4.55
N GLU A 159 -12.82 3.76 3.28
CA GLU A 159 -11.61 4.28 2.64
C GLU A 159 -11.07 5.53 3.33
N THR A 160 -11.96 6.35 3.89
CA THR A 160 -11.61 7.54 4.67
C THR A 160 -10.85 7.20 5.95
N ASP A 161 -11.10 6.03 6.54
CA ASP A 161 -10.45 5.58 7.77
C ASP A 161 -9.07 4.96 7.49
N LEU A 162 -8.75 4.75 6.21
CA LEU A 162 -7.52 4.10 5.77
C LEU A 162 -6.45 5.11 5.36
N ASN A 163 -6.82 6.18 4.66
CA ASN A 163 -5.84 7.12 4.16
C ASN A 163 -5.13 7.85 5.32
N GLY A 164 -3.80 7.92 5.25
CA GLY A 164 -2.94 8.48 6.29
C GLY A 164 -2.63 7.53 7.44
N THR A 165 -3.21 6.32 7.46
CA THR A 165 -3.01 5.37 8.57
C THR A 165 -1.61 4.76 8.54
N PRO A 166 -0.84 4.85 9.64
CA PRO A 166 0.53 4.36 9.68
C PRO A 166 0.55 2.84 9.78
N VAL A 167 1.38 2.21 8.94
CA VAL A 167 1.54 0.77 8.89
C VAL A 167 2.98 0.39 8.56
N THR A 168 3.36 -0.81 8.97
CA THR A 168 4.53 -1.49 8.42
C THR A 168 4.07 -2.38 7.27
N ALA A 169 4.38 -2.00 6.03
CA ALA A 169 4.12 -2.81 4.85
C ALA A 169 5.11 -3.97 4.76
N VAL A 170 4.59 -5.19 4.73
CA VAL A 170 5.41 -6.38 4.46
C VAL A 170 5.41 -6.64 2.97
N VAL A 171 6.54 -6.38 2.34
CA VAL A 171 6.71 -6.38 0.89
C VAL A 171 7.36 -7.67 0.46
N GLY A 172 6.81 -8.28 -0.58
CA GLY A 172 7.33 -9.50 -1.18
C GLY A 172 7.01 -9.59 -2.67
N ARG A 173 7.51 -10.66 -3.31
CA ARG A 173 7.34 -10.86 -4.74
C ARG A 173 5.86 -11.04 -5.11
N GLY A 174 5.38 -10.19 -6.01
CA GLY A 174 4.09 -10.26 -6.66
C GLY A 174 4.14 -11.13 -7.91
N LYS A 175 3.05 -11.07 -8.69
CA LYS A 175 3.07 -11.62 -10.05
C LYS A 175 3.94 -10.72 -10.91
N ASP A 176 5.00 -11.29 -11.49
CA ASP A 176 5.85 -10.60 -12.45
C ASP A 176 5.01 -10.11 -13.65
N TRP A 177 5.44 -9.01 -14.25
CA TRP A 177 4.75 -8.40 -15.39
C TRP A 177 5.69 -8.30 -16.58
N ILE A 178 5.11 -8.23 -17.78
CA ILE A 178 5.89 -8.11 -19.02
C ILE A 178 5.91 -6.63 -19.40
N ASN A 179 7.12 -6.06 -19.56
CA ASN A 179 7.28 -4.69 -20.00
C ASN A 179 7.02 -4.53 -21.50
N GLU A 180 7.00 -3.30 -21.99
CA GLU A 180 6.78 -2.99 -23.42
C GLU A 180 7.83 -3.63 -24.35
N LYS A 181 8.98 -4.04 -23.80
CA LYS A 181 10.07 -4.71 -24.52
C LYS A 181 9.94 -6.25 -24.50
N GLY A 182 8.89 -6.79 -23.89
CA GLY A 182 8.68 -8.23 -23.77
C GLY A 182 9.47 -8.89 -22.62
N GLU A 183 10.14 -8.12 -21.78
CA GLU A 183 10.96 -8.65 -20.68
C GLU A 183 10.11 -8.86 -19.42
N THR A 184 10.36 -9.95 -18.71
CA THR A 184 9.72 -10.21 -17.42
C THR A 184 10.38 -9.35 -16.33
N VAL A 185 9.58 -8.47 -15.74
CA VAL A 185 9.99 -7.56 -14.68
C VAL A 185 9.41 -8.06 -13.35
N PRO A 186 10.25 -8.22 -12.31
CA PRO A 186 9.77 -8.62 -11.00
C PRO A 186 8.83 -7.56 -10.42
N SER A 187 7.69 -8.00 -9.90
CA SER A 187 6.78 -7.13 -9.17
C SER A 187 7.01 -7.29 -7.67
N TYR A 188 7.03 -6.20 -6.93
CA TYR A 188 7.03 -6.20 -5.47
C TYR A 188 5.76 -5.53 -4.99
N ARG A 189 5.04 -6.21 -4.10
CA ARG A 189 3.73 -5.78 -3.59
C ARG A 189 3.67 -5.90 -2.09
N CYS A 190 2.86 -5.03 -1.47
CA CYS A 190 2.52 -5.15 -0.06
C CYS A 190 1.60 -6.36 0.12
N LYS A 191 2.11 -7.40 0.76
CA LYS A 191 1.42 -8.69 0.97
C LYS A 191 0.43 -8.62 2.12
N PHE A 192 0.81 -7.89 3.16
CA PHE A 192 -0.01 -7.56 4.31
C PHE A 192 0.66 -6.42 5.06
N THR A 193 -0.08 -5.82 5.98
CA THR A 193 0.39 -4.75 6.85
C THR A 193 0.50 -5.27 8.29
N LYS A 194 1.40 -4.66 9.05
CA LYS A 194 1.48 -4.80 10.51
C LYS A 194 1.26 -3.43 11.14
N LEU A 195 0.88 -3.43 12.41
CA LEU A 195 0.80 -2.22 13.21
C LEU A 195 2.19 -1.58 13.31
N TRP A 196 2.28 -0.31 12.95
CA TRP A 196 3.44 0.52 13.24
C TRP A 196 3.18 1.26 14.56
N THR A 197 3.71 0.72 15.66
CA THR A 197 3.41 1.17 17.04
C THR A 197 3.76 2.63 17.30
N ASP A 198 4.86 3.09 16.71
CA ASP A 198 5.35 4.47 16.86
C ASP A 198 4.96 5.38 15.69
N GLY A 199 4.17 4.84 14.75
CA GLY A 199 3.72 5.54 13.57
C GLY A 199 2.68 6.60 13.92
N LYS A 200 2.76 7.75 13.27
CA LYS A 200 1.81 8.84 13.44
C LYS A 200 0.87 8.91 12.24
N GLN A 201 -0.40 9.19 12.51
CA GLN A 201 -1.37 9.48 11.46
C GLN A 201 -0.87 10.65 10.61
N LEU A 202 -0.83 10.45 9.30
CA LEU A 202 -0.60 11.55 8.38
C LEU A 202 -1.89 12.37 8.28
N GLU A 203 -1.80 13.69 8.45
CA GLU A 203 -2.91 14.56 8.09
C GLU A 203 -3.19 14.40 6.59
N THR A 204 -4.33 13.83 6.25
CA THR A 204 -4.78 13.77 4.86
C THR A 204 -5.28 15.14 4.47
N THR A 205 -4.43 15.98 3.88
CA THR A 205 -4.90 17.15 3.13
C THR A 205 -5.67 16.63 1.92
N THR A 206 -6.99 16.59 2.05
CA THR A 206 -7.88 16.60 0.89
C THR A 206 -7.56 17.86 0.08
N HIS A 207 -6.86 17.67 -1.04
CA HIS A 207 -6.61 18.65 -2.13
C HIS A 207 -5.29 19.43 -2.12
N ASP A 208 -4.15 18.76 -2.16
CA ASP A 208 -2.98 19.35 -2.83
C ASP A 208 -2.50 18.41 -3.93
N LEU A 209 -3.01 18.64 -5.14
CA LEU A 209 -2.36 18.20 -6.36
C LEU A 209 -1.10 19.05 -6.51
N PRO A 210 0.12 18.49 -6.57
CA PRO A 210 1.26 19.26 -7.03
C PRO A 210 1.03 19.55 -8.52
N PHE A 211 0.91 20.84 -8.84
CA PHE A 211 0.85 21.36 -10.21
C PHE A 211 2.18 21.16 -10.94
#